data_AF-A0A3N2N3B1-F1
#
_entry.id   AF-A0A3N2N3B1-F1
#
_cell.length_a   1.000
_cell.length_b   1.000
_cell.length_c   1.000
_cell.angle_alpha   90.00
_cell.angle_beta   90.00
_cell.angle_gamma   90.00
#
_symmetry.space_group_name_H-M   'P 1'
#
loop_
_entity.id
_entity.type
_entity.pdbx_description
1 polymer ?
#
loop_
_entity_poly.entity_id
_entity_poly.type
_entity_poly.pdbx_seq_one_letter_code
_entity_poly.pdbx_strand_id
1 'polypeptide(L)'
;MDSEKDKVTVKAILKRLTNGSNGFNIEQLRFSSAGFSKRYFFGILQKDEVPQKEFNRLINMSPDEMISEIQKKYLGCINSLILLCHTTSDKTPAQEESIVRMILYLASIYGDFAFNTIVFMQHLQRITDELNRREDVLYNLLVQSPLSNWVSFMFCRTHTDIFPIELKRDKRIFLTDEFMDKVQLLCQKKAIESHLSFDNIRTVYSNCCYNFKSDKEGEYDTLPAKKEIDCIMRKYIIEHFSDLLTYLYYKDDRYDRYDSGPIRYGITFPFNVLWDTWSDFITEAQNMGFVFQDTAKLNELGSLYDQCKNGVDSVQFDLKALDKE
;
A
#
# COMPACT_ATOMS: atom_id res chain seq x y z
N MET A 1 9.18 -41.66 10.04
CA MET A 1 7.89 -42.34 10.23
C MET A 1 6.82 -41.43 9.67
N ASP A 2 6.57 -41.53 8.37
CA ASP A 2 5.45 -40.85 7.70
C ASP A 2 4.16 -41.56 8.10
N SER A 3 3.28 -40.88 8.83
CA SER A 3 2.01 -41.48 9.18
C SER A 3 1.13 -41.58 7.93
N GLU A 4 0.39 -42.68 7.77
CA GLU A 4 -0.61 -42.88 6.71
C GLU A 4 -1.57 -41.67 6.61
N LYS A 5 -1.78 -40.99 7.74
CA LYS A 5 -2.60 -39.79 7.90
C LYS A 5 -2.03 -38.58 7.15
N ASP A 6 -0.71 -38.40 7.16
CA ASP A 6 -0.03 -37.31 6.44
C ASP A 6 -0.13 -37.51 4.93
N LYS A 7 -0.01 -38.77 4.47
CA LYS A 7 -0.18 -39.14 3.06
C LYS A 7 -1.61 -38.96 2.54
N VAL A 8 -2.61 -39.24 3.38
CA VAL A 8 -4.03 -39.00 3.06
C VAL A 8 -4.32 -37.50 2.96
N THR A 9 -3.78 -36.70 3.88
CA THR A 9 -3.90 -35.23 3.87
C THR A 9 -3.27 -34.65 2.59
N VAL A 10 -2.03 -35.03 2.27
CA VAL A 10 -1.34 -34.59 1.04
C VAL A 10 -2.09 -35.01 -0.23
N LYS A 11 -2.63 -36.24 -0.30
CA LYS A 11 -3.45 -36.67 -1.45
C LYS A 11 -4.76 -35.90 -1.58
N ALA A 12 -5.41 -35.54 -0.47
CA ALA A 12 -6.64 -34.75 -0.49
C ALA A 12 -6.38 -33.31 -0.97
N ILE A 13 -5.25 -32.72 -0.55
CA ILE A 13 -4.74 -31.42 -1.02
C ILE A 13 -4.43 -31.50 -2.53
N LEU A 14 -3.69 -32.55 -2.90
CA LEU A 14 -3.48 -33.11 -4.24
C LEU A 14 -4.71 -32.93 -5.14
N LYS A 15 -5.77 -33.63 -4.73
CA LYS A 15 -7.00 -33.78 -5.49
C LYS A 15 -7.80 -32.48 -5.61
N ARG A 16 -7.79 -31.61 -4.59
CA ARG A 16 -8.42 -30.27 -4.64
C ARG A 16 -7.71 -29.34 -5.62
N LEU A 17 -6.39 -29.48 -5.73
CA LEU A 17 -5.56 -28.70 -6.66
C LEU A 17 -5.71 -29.16 -8.12
N THR A 18 -5.96 -30.45 -8.36
CA THR A 18 -5.87 -31.04 -9.71
C THR A 18 -7.19 -31.51 -10.32
N ASN A 19 -8.26 -31.73 -9.55
CA ASN A 19 -9.51 -32.30 -10.06
C ASN A 19 -10.75 -31.52 -9.60
N GLY A 20 -11.12 -30.53 -10.42
CA GLY A 20 -12.47 -30.00 -10.55
C GLY A 20 -12.92 -30.10 -12.02
N SER A 21 -12.97 -31.31 -12.56
CA SER A 21 -13.68 -31.61 -13.81
C SER A 21 -15.18 -31.43 -13.56
N ASN A 22 -15.64 -30.19 -13.63
CA ASN A 22 -16.97 -29.72 -14.04
C ASN A 22 -16.97 -28.18 -13.98
N GLY A 23 -16.53 -27.55 -15.07
CA GLY A 23 -17.11 -26.27 -15.49
C GLY A 23 -16.54 -24.96 -14.96
N PHE A 24 -15.35 -24.89 -14.35
CA PHE A 24 -14.63 -23.62 -14.25
C PHE A 24 -13.15 -23.82 -14.59
N ASN A 25 -12.77 -23.32 -15.77
CA ASN A 25 -11.38 -23.12 -16.16
C ASN A 25 -10.74 -22.16 -15.14
N ILE A 26 -10.08 -22.70 -14.12
CA ILE A 26 -9.13 -21.92 -13.32
C ILE A 26 -7.90 -21.79 -14.21
N GLU A 27 -7.97 -20.82 -15.13
CA GLU A 27 -6.85 -20.46 -15.99
C GLU A 27 -5.59 -20.27 -15.14
N GLN A 28 -4.47 -20.70 -15.72
CA GLN A 28 -3.10 -20.76 -15.21
C GLN A 28 -2.54 -19.44 -14.61
N LEU A 29 -3.36 -18.39 -14.50
CA LEU A 29 -3.01 -17.05 -14.03
C LEU A 29 -3.19 -16.85 -12.52
N ARG A 30 -3.89 -17.73 -11.79
CA ARG A 30 -4.17 -17.53 -10.33
C ARG A 30 -3.07 -18.00 -9.38
N PHE A 31 -2.09 -18.75 -9.84
CA PHE A 31 -0.88 -19.14 -9.08
C PHE A 31 0.37 -18.33 -9.45
N SER A 32 0.20 -17.18 -10.12
CA SER A 32 1.30 -16.38 -10.68
C SER A 32 2.16 -15.66 -9.63
N SER A 33 1.78 -15.66 -8.35
CA SER A 33 2.65 -15.15 -7.27
C SER A 33 3.05 -16.28 -6.31
N ALA A 34 4.36 -16.37 -6.05
CA ALA A 34 4.91 -17.28 -5.05
C ALA A 34 4.24 -17.11 -3.67
N GLY A 35 3.77 -15.89 -3.36
CA GLY A 35 3.02 -15.57 -2.14
C GLY A 35 1.63 -16.20 -2.06
N PHE A 36 0.87 -16.30 -3.16
CA PHE A 36 -0.45 -16.95 -3.15
C PHE A 36 -0.32 -18.47 -2.99
N SER A 37 0.57 -19.10 -3.74
CA SER A 37 0.85 -20.53 -3.62
C SER A 37 1.31 -20.89 -2.22
N LYS A 38 2.25 -20.11 -1.64
CA LYS A 38 2.70 -20.26 -0.26
C LYS A 38 1.53 -20.15 0.73
N ARG A 39 0.65 -19.15 0.61
CA ARG A 39 -0.54 -18.97 1.48
C ARG A 39 -1.53 -20.13 1.38
N TYR A 40 -1.81 -20.61 0.17
CA TYR A 40 -2.67 -21.78 -0.05
C TYR A 40 -2.09 -23.03 0.60
N PHE A 41 -0.78 -23.28 0.43
CA PHE A 41 -0.11 -24.41 1.07
C PHE A 41 -0.03 -24.28 2.60
N PHE A 42 0.26 -23.09 3.16
CA PHE A 42 0.32 -22.90 4.61
C PHE A 42 -1.05 -22.96 5.29
N GLY A 43 -2.10 -22.38 4.69
CA GLY A 43 -3.46 -22.43 5.24
C GLY A 43 -3.99 -23.86 5.32
N ILE A 44 -3.69 -24.67 4.31
CA ILE A 44 -4.01 -26.10 4.27
C ILE A 44 -3.21 -26.94 5.29
N LEU A 45 -2.00 -26.52 5.64
CA LEU A 45 -1.11 -27.24 6.57
C LEU A 45 -1.35 -26.86 8.05
N GLN A 46 -2.15 -25.82 8.32
CA GLN A 46 -2.47 -25.39 9.68
C GLN A 46 -3.75 -26.09 10.17
N LYS A 47 -3.71 -26.62 11.41
CA LYS A 47 -4.85 -27.30 12.07
C LYS A 47 -6.00 -26.35 12.45
N ASP A 48 -5.84 -25.05 12.20
CA ASP A 48 -6.72 -23.97 12.64
C ASP A 48 -7.42 -23.29 11.44
N GLU A 49 -8.02 -24.07 10.54
CA GLU A 49 -8.83 -23.55 9.45
C GLU A 49 -10.17 -22.99 9.97
N VAL A 50 -10.56 -21.81 9.49
CA VAL A 50 -11.89 -21.25 9.72
C VAL A 50 -12.90 -22.04 8.89
N PRO A 51 -13.94 -22.65 9.50
CA PRO A 51 -14.95 -23.38 8.74
C PRO A 51 -15.75 -22.43 7.83
N GLN A 52 -16.17 -22.91 6.65
CA GLN A 52 -17.03 -22.14 5.73
C GLN A 52 -18.30 -21.61 6.41
N LYS A 53 -18.87 -22.37 7.36
CA LYS A 53 -20.03 -21.97 8.15
C LYS A 53 -19.74 -20.73 9.01
N GLU A 54 -18.56 -20.68 9.62
CA GLU A 54 -18.13 -19.53 10.43
C GLU A 54 -17.81 -18.31 9.55
N PHE A 55 -17.17 -18.51 8.40
CA PHE A 55 -16.99 -17.43 7.43
C PHE A 55 -18.33 -16.87 6.93
N ASN A 56 -19.28 -17.75 6.58
CA ASN A 56 -20.63 -17.32 6.21
C ASN A 56 -21.32 -16.59 7.37
N ARG A 57 -21.07 -16.96 8.63
CA ARG A 57 -21.58 -16.21 9.79
C ARG A 57 -20.99 -14.80 9.82
N LEU A 58 -19.66 -14.66 9.66
CA LEU A 58 -18.96 -13.38 9.69
C LEU A 58 -19.45 -12.40 8.62
N ILE A 59 -19.62 -12.85 7.37
CA ILE A 59 -20.06 -11.98 6.26
C ILE A 59 -21.55 -11.59 6.31
N ASN A 60 -22.30 -12.08 7.30
CA ASN A 60 -23.69 -11.68 7.57
C ASN A 60 -23.80 -10.83 8.84
N MET A 61 -22.70 -10.52 9.51
CA MET A 61 -22.68 -9.62 10.67
C MET A 61 -22.67 -8.15 10.26
N SER A 62 -22.96 -7.27 11.21
CA SER A 62 -22.62 -5.86 11.03
C SER A 62 -21.09 -5.67 10.93
N PRO A 63 -20.61 -4.59 10.29
CA PRO A 63 -19.18 -4.33 10.14
C PRO A 63 -18.40 -4.35 11.46
N ASP A 64 -18.93 -3.72 12.51
CA ASP A 64 -18.26 -3.63 13.81
C ASP A 64 -18.20 -5.00 14.52
N GLU A 65 -19.26 -5.80 14.42
CA GLU A 65 -19.29 -7.16 14.97
C GLU A 65 -18.32 -8.08 14.25
N MET A 66 -18.25 -8.00 12.91
CA MET A 66 -17.31 -8.76 12.10
C MET A 66 -15.86 -8.45 12.52
N ILE A 67 -15.51 -7.17 12.63
CA ILE A 67 -14.17 -6.73 13.06
C ILE A 67 -13.89 -7.22 14.48
N SER A 68 -14.83 -7.05 15.41
CA SER A 68 -14.68 -7.47 16.80
C SER A 68 -14.44 -8.99 16.93
N GLU A 69 -15.18 -9.80 16.16
CA GLU A 69 -15.02 -11.25 16.17
C GLU A 69 -13.68 -11.68 15.55
N ILE A 70 -13.22 -11.03 14.48
CA ILE A 70 -11.90 -11.31 13.89
C ILE A 70 -10.80 -11.04 14.90
N GLN A 71 -10.83 -9.89 15.58
CA GLN A 71 -9.83 -9.53 16.59
C GLN A 71 -9.83 -10.49 17.78
N LYS A 72 -11.00 -10.93 18.24
CA LYS A 72 -11.11 -11.78 19.43
C LYS A 72 -10.77 -13.25 19.17
N LYS A 73 -11.14 -13.78 18.00
CA LYS A 73 -11.14 -15.23 17.76
C LYS A 73 -10.25 -15.67 16.60
N TYR A 74 -10.04 -14.81 15.60
CA TYR A 74 -9.50 -15.25 14.32
C TYR A 74 -8.15 -14.61 13.94
N LEU A 75 -7.52 -13.83 14.83
CA LEU A 75 -6.17 -13.30 14.59
C LEU A 75 -5.14 -14.40 14.31
N GLY A 76 -5.20 -15.52 15.04
CA GLY A 76 -4.30 -16.67 14.86
C GLY A 76 -4.50 -17.44 13.55
N CYS A 77 -5.61 -17.21 12.84
CA CYS A 77 -5.97 -17.93 11.61
C CYS A 77 -6.35 -16.97 10.46
N ILE A 78 -5.78 -15.76 10.44
CA ILE A 78 -6.00 -14.75 9.39
C ILE A 78 -5.79 -15.33 7.99
N ASN A 79 -4.78 -16.19 7.80
CA ASN A 79 -4.51 -16.82 6.50
C ASN A 79 -5.71 -17.64 5.98
N SER A 80 -6.45 -18.30 6.87
CA SER A 80 -7.64 -19.06 6.50
C SER A 80 -8.78 -18.14 6.06
N LEU A 81 -8.99 -17.01 6.77
CA LEU A 81 -9.95 -15.99 6.35
C LEU A 81 -9.60 -15.37 5.00
N ILE A 82 -8.32 -15.04 4.78
CA ILE A 82 -7.81 -14.54 3.50
C ILE A 82 -8.18 -15.53 2.39
N LEU A 83 -7.92 -16.84 2.58
CA LEU A 83 -8.26 -17.85 1.57
C LEU A 83 -9.77 -17.93 1.29
N LEU A 84 -10.61 -17.82 2.31
CA LEU A 84 -12.07 -17.84 2.16
C LEU A 84 -12.59 -16.60 1.43
N CYS A 85 -11.99 -15.43 1.65
CA CYS A 85 -12.23 -14.23 0.84
C CYS A 85 -11.83 -14.41 -0.63
N HIS A 86 -11.08 -15.45 -1.00
CA HIS A 86 -10.78 -15.75 -2.41
C HIS A 86 -11.70 -16.81 -3.04
N THR A 87 -12.64 -17.37 -2.26
CA THR A 87 -13.59 -18.36 -2.77
C THR A 87 -14.75 -17.70 -3.50
N THR A 88 -15.21 -18.30 -4.59
CA THR A 88 -16.18 -17.70 -5.53
C THR A 88 -17.55 -18.39 -5.52
N SER A 89 -18.02 -18.89 -4.38
CA SER A 89 -19.41 -19.35 -4.26
C SER A 89 -20.38 -18.19 -4.47
N ASP A 90 -21.59 -18.45 -4.98
CA ASP A 90 -22.63 -17.42 -5.11
C ASP A 90 -22.90 -16.70 -3.78
N LYS A 91 -22.93 -15.38 -3.81
CA LYS A 91 -23.19 -14.48 -2.68
C LYS A 91 -24.17 -13.39 -3.10
N THR A 92 -24.92 -12.87 -2.12
CA THR A 92 -25.74 -11.68 -2.34
C THR A 92 -24.86 -10.43 -2.42
N PRO A 93 -25.31 -9.33 -3.04
CA PRO A 93 -24.54 -8.08 -3.09
C PRO A 93 -24.10 -7.58 -1.70
N ALA A 94 -24.93 -7.73 -0.67
CA ALA A 94 -24.59 -7.35 0.71
C ALA A 94 -23.48 -8.23 1.32
N GLN A 95 -23.47 -9.52 0.98
CA GLN A 95 -22.40 -10.43 1.38
C GLN A 95 -21.11 -10.12 0.64
N GLU A 96 -21.18 -9.78 -0.65
CA GLU A 96 -20.02 -9.34 -1.43
C GLU A 96 -19.42 -8.06 -0.86
N GLU A 97 -20.26 -7.09 -0.47
CA GLU A 97 -19.80 -5.89 0.24
C GLU A 97 -19.10 -6.24 1.57
N SER A 98 -19.66 -7.15 2.35
CA SER A 98 -19.05 -7.62 3.60
C SER A 98 -17.72 -8.33 3.38
N ILE A 99 -17.58 -9.08 2.29
CA ILE A 99 -16.31 -9.70 1.89
C ILE A 99 -15.28 -8.63 1.52
N VAL A 100 -15.66 -7.60 0.75
CA VAL A 100 -14.76 -6.48 0.42
C VAL A 100 -14.31 -5.74 1.68
N ARG A 101 -15.21 -5.48 2.64
CA ARG A 101 -14.86 -4.91 3.96
C ARG A 101 -13.84 -5.78 4.69
N MET A 102 -14.08 -7.09 4.71
CA MET A 102 -13.16 -8.04 5.36
C MET A 102 -11.79 -8.04 4.69
N ILE A 103 -11.72 -8.00 3.35
CA ILE A 103 -10.46 -7.90 2.61
C ILE A 103 -9.68 -6.65 3.03
N LEU A 104 -10.32 -5.48 3.01
CA LEU A 104 -9.68 -4.20 3.38
C LEU A 104 -9.19 -4.22 4.83
N TYR A 105 -10.00 -4.76 5.76
CA TYR A 105 -9.63 -4.89 7.16
C TYR A 105 -8.44 -5.85 7.36
N LEU A 106 -8.50 -7.06 6.79
CA LEU A 106 -7.44 -8.05 6.91
C LEU A 106 -6.12 -7.56 6.31
N ALA A 107 -6.18 -6.82 5.20
CA ALA A 107 -5.01 -6.19 4.58
C ALA A 107 -4.34 -5.15 5.50
N SER A 108 -5.11 -4.48 6.38
CA SER A 108 -4.57 -3.47 7.30
C SER A 108 -3.83 -4.05 8.50
N ILE A 109 -4.24 -5.24 8.98
CA ILE A 109 -3.62 -5.90 10.13
C ILE A 109 -2.50 -6.86 9.72
N TYR A 110 -2.56 -7.38 8.49
CA TYR A 110 -1.58 -8.31 7.94
C TYR A 110 -0.68 -7.55 6.96
N GLY A 111 0.26 -6.77 7.52
CA GLY A 111 1.10 -5.81 6.78
C GLY A 111 1.99 -6.41 5.68
N ASP A 112 2.18 -7.73 5.69
CA ASP A 112 2.92 -8.47 4.67
C ASP A 112 1.97 -9.07 3.61
N PHE A 113 1.76 -8.30 2.54
CA PHE A 113 1.44 -8.78 1.19
C PHE A 113 -0.02 -8.94 0.68
N ALA A 114 -0.10 -8.67 -0.62
CA ALA A 114 -1.24 -8.44 -1.48
C ALA A 114 -2.33 -9.50 -1.48
N PHE A 115 -3.56 -9.10 -1.16
CA PHE A 115 -4.74 -9.77 -1.69
C PHE A 115 -4.69 -9.78 -3.22
N ASN A 116 -5.23 -10.83 -3.84
CA ASN A 116 -5.27 -10.86 -5.30
C ASN A 116 -6.22 -9.76 -5.80
N THR A 117 -5.66 -8.77 -6.50
CA THR A 117 -6.40 -7.63 -7.04
C THR A 117 -7.56 -8.05 -7.94
N ILE A 118 -7.39 -9.07 -8.78
CA ILE A 118 -8.46 -9.58 -9.66
C ILE A 118 -9.64 -10.09 -8.83
N VAL A 119 -9.36 -10.81 -7.75
CA VAL A 119 -10.40 -11.37 -6.88
C VAL A 119 -11.15 -10.27 -6.13
N PHE A 120 -10.43 -9.30 -5.56
CA PHE A 120 -11.03 -8.12 -4.95
C PHE A 120 -12.00 -7.41 -5.92
N MET A 121 -11.58 -7.22 -7.17
CA MET A 121 -12.39 -6.55 -8.17
C MET A 121 -13.59 -7.38 -8.63
N GLN A 122 -13.46 -8.71 -8.69
CA GLN A 122 -14.60 -9.61 -8.94
C GLN A 122 -15.66 -9.49 -7.86
N HIS A 123 -15.27 -9.41 -6.58
CA HIS A 123 -16.20 -9.18 -5.49
C HIS A 123 -16.88 -7.81 -5.64
N LEU A 124 -16.11 -6.76 -5.91
CA LEU A 124 -16.64 -5.42 -6.12
C LEU A 124 -17.62 -5.34 -7.32
N GLN A 125 -17.34 -6.06 -8.41
CA GLN A 125 -18.25 -6.14 -9.57
C GLN A 125 -19.58 -6.80 -9.22
N ARG A 126 -19.58 -7.83 -8.35
CA ARG A 126 -20.81 -8.54 -7.96
C ARG A 126 -21.67 -7.75 -6.98
N ILE A 127 -21.15 -6.68 -6.36
CA ILE A 127 -21.97 -5.72 -5.61
C ILE A 127 -22.83 -4.91 -6.57
N THR A 128 -22.24 -4.42 -7.67
CA THR A 128 -22.93 -3.63 -8.68
C THR A 128 -22.20 -3.64 -10.04
N ASP A 129 -22.99 -3.80 -11.11
CA ASP A 129 -22.51 -3.70 -12.50
C ASP A 129 -22.44 -2.25 -13.00
N GLU A 130 -23.04 -1.28 -12.30
CA GLU A 130 -23.00 0.15 -12.64
C GLU A 130 -21.67 0.79 -12.20
N LEU A 131 -20.94 1.40 -13.15
CA LEU A 131 -19.60 1.96 -12.92
C LEU A 131 -19.56 3.04 -11.82
N ASN A 132 -20.38 4.09 -11.95
CA ASN A 132 -20.37 5.20 -10.98
C ASN A 132 -20.78 4.73 -9.58
N ARG A 133 -21.77 3.84 -9.51
CA ARG A 133 -22.22 3.25 -8.24
C ARG A 133 -21.15 2.35 -7.61
N ARG A 134 -20.30 1.71 -8.43
CA ARG A 134 -19.18 0.89 -7.96
C ARG A 134 -18.10 1.74 -7.29
N GLU A 135 -17.73 2.85 -7.92
CA GLU A 135 -16.76 3.80 -7.37
C GLU A 135 -17.24 4.41 -6.05
N ASP A 136 -18.51 4.82 -5.97
CA ASP A 136 -19.09 5.33 -4.73
C ASP A 136 -19.08 4.30 -3.60
N VAL A 137 -19.48 3.05 -3.91
CA VAL A 137 -19.41 1.93 -2.96
C VAL A 137 -17.98 1.71 -2.48
N LEU A 138 -17.03 1.60 -3.41
CA LEU A 138 -15.62 1.37 -3.06
C LEU A 138 -15.03 2.52 -2.25
N TYR A 139 -15.32 3.78 -2.61
CA TYR A 139 -14.85 4.94 -1.86
C TYR A 139 -15.36 4.91 -0.42
N ASN A 140 -16.66 4.64 -0.22
CA ASN A 140 -17.25 4.54 1.11
C ASN A 140 -16.60 3.43 1.95
N LEU A 141 -16.31 2.28 1.33
CA LEU A 141 -15.61 1.17 1.97
C LEU A 141 -14.18 1.54 2.39
N LEU A 142 -13.45 2.25 1.54
CA LEU A 142 -12.09 2.73 1.82
C LEU A 142 -12.07 3.81 2.91
N VAL A 143 -13.06 4.70 2.95
CA VAL A 143 -13.22 5.71 4.01
C VAL A 143 -13.40 5.03 5.37
N GLN A 144 -14.17 3.94 5.43
CA GLN A 144 -14.48 3.23 6.67
C GLN A 144 -13.41 2.22 7.10
N SER A 145 -12.54 1.78 6.20
CA SER A 145 -11.53 0.75 6.49
C SER A 145 -10.19 1.35 6.92
N PRO A 146 -9.39 0.73 7.81
CA PRO A 146 -8.05 1.23 8.12
C PRO A 146 -7.16 1.22 6.86
N LEU A 147 -6.17 2.13 6.80
CA LEU A 147 -5.23 2.16 5.68
C LEU A 147 -4.34 0.92 5.72
N SER A 148 -4.07 0.34 4.55
CA SER A 148 -3.04 -0.68 4.37
C SER A 148 -2.08 -0.28 3.26
N ASN A 149 -0.83 -0.74 3.35
CA ASN A 149 0.17 -0.55 2.30
C ASN A 149 -0.27 -1.20 0.97
N TRP A 150 -1.01 -2.30 1.03
CA TRP A 150 -1.58 -2.93 -0.16
C TRP A 150 -2.62 -2.02 -0.85
N VAL A 151 -3.49 -1.35 -0.09
CA VAL A 151 -4.47 -0.41 -0.67
C VAL A 151 -3.77 0.75 -1.36
N SER A 152 -2.79 1.40 -0.72
CA SER A 152 -2.09 2.52 -1.38
C SER A 152 -1.34 2.07 -2.63
N PHE A 153 -0.76 0.87 -2.61
CA PHE A 153 -0.05 0.29 -3.74
C PHE A 153 -0.98 -0.15 -4.88
N MET A 154 -2.11 -0.81 -4.59
CA MET A 154 -2.97 -1.34 -5.64
C MET A 154 -3.62 -0.22 -6.44
N PHE A 155 -4.03 0.88 -5.79
CA PHE A 155 -4.65 2.02 -6.45
C PHE A 155 -3.63 2.94 -7.15
N CYS A 156 -2.40 2.45 -7.35
CA CYS A 156 -1.36 3.14 -8.06
C CYS A 156 -1.59 3.03 -9.58
N ARG A 157 -1.66 4.14 -10.34
CA ARG A 157 -1.85 4.17 -11.80
C ARG A 157 -0.81 3.36 -12.56
N THR A 158 0.45 3.31 -12.11
CA THR A 158 1.50 2.47 -12.75
C THR A 158 1.32 0.98 -12.49
N HIS A 159 0.40 0.63 -11.60
CA HIS A 159 -0.04 -0.73 -11.34
C HIS A 159 -1.41 -1.01 -11.98
N THR A 160 -1.88 -0.13 -12.87
CA THR A 160 -3.17 -0.34 -13.54
C THR A 160 -3.17 -1.44 -14.59
N ASP A 161 -2.00 -1.76 -15.16
CA ASP A 161 -1.83 -2.96 -16.00
C ASP A 161 -2.04 -4.26 -15.20
N ILE A 162 -1.94 -4.19 -13.86
CA ILE A 162 -2.30 -5.26 -12.90
C ILE A 162 -3.82 -5.30 -12.65
N PHE A 163 -4.61 -4.40 -13.26
CA PHE A 163 -6.06 -4.53 -13.39
C PHE A 163 -6.44 -5.11 -14.77
N PRO A 164 -6.14 -6.39 -15.08
CA PRO A 164 -6.70 -7.02 -16.25
C PRO A 164 -8.18 -7.26 -15.94
N ILE A 165 -9.04 -6.33 -16.33
CA ILE A 165 -10.49 -6.55 -16.28
C ILE A 165 -11.06 -6.39 -17.68
N GLU A 166 -10.54 -7.20 -18.59
CA GLU A 166 -11.40 -7.84 -19.58
C GLU A 166 -12.18 -8.99 -18.89
N LEU A 167 -13.03 -8.69 -17.90
CA LEU A 167 -13.91 -9.71 -17.32
C LEU A 167 -15.19 -9.93 -18.16
N LYS A 168 -15.41 -9.12 -19.20
CA LYS A 168 -16.33 -9.35 -20.31
C LYS A 168 -15.74 -8.72 -21.58
N ARG A 169 -16.12 -9.21 -22.75
CA ARG A 169 -15.66 -8.83 -24.12
C ARG A 169 -15.78 -7.34 -24.52
N ASP A 170 -16.11 -6.47 -23.58
CA ASP A 170 -16.22 -5.03 -23.75
C ASP A 170 -15.02 -4.37 -23.07
N LYS A 171 -14.25 -3.57 -23.81
CA LYS A 171 -13.10 -2.78 -23.37
C LYS A 171 -13.48 -1.68 -22.35
N ARG A 172 -14.15 -2.03 -21.26
CA ARG A 172 -14.64 -1.08 -20.26
C ARG A 172 -13.59 -0.83 -19.19
N ILE A 173 -13.26 0.44 -19.04
CA ILE A 173 -12.54 0.99 -17.88
C ILE A 173 -13.30 0.56 -16.61
N PHE A 174 -12.62 -0.14 -15.68
CA PHE A 174 -13.25 -0.67 -14.45
C PHE A 174 -13.29 0.36 -13.31
N LEU A 175 -12.28 1.23 -13.24
CA LEU A 175 -12.21 2.44 -12.40
C LEU A 175 -11.61 3.57 -13.23
N THR A 176 -12.10 4.78 -13.05
CA THR A 176 -11.63 5.97 -13.74
C THR A 176 -10.34 6.52 -13.12
N ASP A 177 -9.53 7.18 -13.93
CA ASP A 177 -8.33 7.89 -13.47
C ASP A 177 -8.63 8.91 -12.34
N GLU A 178 -9.76 9.62 -12.45
CA GLU A 178 -10.24 10.57 -11.44
C GLU A 178 -10.53 9.88 -10.10
N PHE A 179 -11.14 8.70 -10.14
CA PHE A 179 -11.37 7.90 -8.95
C PHE A 179 -10.06 7.44 -8.29
N MET A 180 -9.10 7.00 -9.10
CA MET A 180 -7.79 6.57 -8.60
C MET A 180 -7.07 7.72 -7.87
N ASP A 181 -7.09 8.93 -8.44
CA ASP A 181 -6.53 10.12 -7.81
C ASP A 181 -7.21 10.44 -6.46
N LYS A 182 -8.54 10.34 -6.42
CA LYS A 182 -9.33 10.54 -5.22
C LYS A 182 -8.97 9.53 -4.11
N VAL A 183 -8.75 8.27 -4.47
CA VAL A 183 -8.32 7.23 -3.52
C VAL A 183 -6.90 7.47 -3.01
N GLN A 184 -5.99 7.96 -3.86
CA GLN A 184 -4.61 8.24 -3.45
C GLN A 184 -4.54 9.41 -2.49
N LEU A 185 -5.32 10.47 -2.73
CA LEU A 185 -5.50 11.57 -1.79
C LEU A 185 -6.06 11.07 -0.44
N LEU A 186 -7.05 10.18 -0.47
CA LEU A 186 -7.59 9.55 0.74
C LEU A 186 -6.51 8.75 1.48
N CYS A 187 -5.69 7.97 0.78
CA CYS A 187 -4.61 7.21 1.39
C CYS A 187 -3.60 8.11 2.10
N GLN A 188 -3.18 9.21 1.46
CA GLN A 188 -2.25 10.17 2.06
C GLN A 188 -2.84 10.81 3.33
N LYS A 189 -4.10 11.26 3.28
CA LYS A 189 -4.80 11.83 4.45
C LYS A 189 -4.85 10.84 5.61
N LYS A 190 -5.29 9.60 5.33
CA LYS A 190 -5.38 8.55 6.35
C LYS A 190 -4.03 8.17 6.93
N ALA A 191 -2.95 8.19 6.15
CA ALA A 191 -1.60 7.88 6.64
C ALA A 191 -1.15 8.87 7.71
N ILE A 192 -1.45 10.16 7.52
CA ILE A 192 -1.11 11.23 8.47
C ILE A 192 -2.06 11.23 9.66
N GLU A 193 -3.38 11.15 9.43
CA GLU A 193 -4.41 11.16 10.48
C GLU A 193 -4.31 9.94 11.40
N SER A 194 -3.83 8.80 10.89
CA SER A 194 -3.62 7.59 11.68
C SER A 194 -2.27 7.55 12.40
N HIS A 195 -1.48 8.64 12.35
CA HIS A 195 -0.16 8.75 12.96
C HIS A 195 0.78 7.59 12.61
N LEU A 196 0.80 7.17 11.34
CA LEU A 196 1.73 6.12 10.89
C LEU A 196 3.18 6.61 10.99
N SER A 197 4.13 5.67 11.01
CA SER A 197 5.55 6.01 10.93
C SER A 197 5.87 6.80 9.66
N PHE A 198 6.91 7.64 9.72
CA PHE A 198 7.33 8.42 8.56
C PHE A 198 7.64 7.55 7.34
N ASP A 199 8.24 6.37 7.55
CA ASP A 199 8.49 5.42 6.46
C ASP A 199 7.21 5.00 5.73
N ASN A 200 6.13 4.71 6.47
CA ASN A 200 4.86 4.33 5.87
C ASN A 200 4.21 5.52 5.14
N ILE A 201 4.25 6.72 5.73
CA ILE A 201 3.76 7.95 5.09
C ILE A 201 4.54 8.21 3.79
N ARG A 202 5.86 8.07 3.83
CA ARG A 202 6.74 8.17 2.66
C ARG A 202 6.40 7.13 1.60
N THR A 203 6.14 5.87 1.98
CA THR A 203 5.73 4.82 1.03
C THR A 203 4.41 5.17 0.36
N VAL A 204 3.41 5.64 1.11
CA VAL A 204 2.13 6.09 0.54
C VAL A 204 2.34 7.25 -0.43
N TYR A 205 3.08 8.27 -0.03
CA TYR A 205 3.41 9.41 -0.89
C TYR A 205 4.20 8.99 -2.15
N SER A 206 5.08 7.99 -2.02
CA SER A 206 5.82 7.41 -3.17
C SER A 206 4.86 6.77 -4.16
N ASN A 207 3.94 5.92 -3.68
CA ASN A 207 2.91 5.31 -4.52
C ASN A 207 2.06 6.39 -5.22
N CYS A 208 1.70 7.47 -4.52
CA CYS A 208 1.06 8.63 -5.14
C CYS A 208 1.92 9.22 -6.26
N CYS A 209 3.20 9.50 -6.03
CA CYS A 209 4.06 10.15 -7.03
C CYS A 209 4.35 9.28 -8.26
N TYR A 210 4.44 7.95 -8.10
CA TYR A 210 4.53 7.04 -9.24
C TYR A 210 3.26 7.10 -10.10
N ASN A 211 2.08 7.37 -9.53
CA ASN A 211 0.83 7.50 -10.30
C ASN A 211 0.84 8.64 -11.31
N PHE A 212 1.53 9.71 -10.94
CA PHE A 212 1.58 10.91 -11.74
C PHE A 212 2.76 10.90 -12.70
N LYS A 213 3.50 9.77 -12.79
CA LYS A 213 4.54 9.57 -13.80
C LYS A 213 3.97 9.42 -15.21
N SER A 214 3.70 10.54 -15.88
CA SER A 214 3.44 10.60 -17.33
C SER A 214 4.74 10.34 -18.12
N ASP A 215 4.68 9.60 -19.23
CA ASP A 215 5.81 9.46 -20.15
C ASP A 215 6.13 10.77 -20.91
N LYS A 216 5.38 11.85 -20.66
CA LYS A 216 5.59 13.18 -21.23
C LYS A 216 5.97 14.18 -20.14
N GLU A 217 7.15 14.78 -20.27
CA GLU A 217 7.57 15.91 -19.45
C GLU A 217 6.51 17.03 -19.49
N GLY A 218 6.08 17.50 -18.31
CA GLY A 218 5.24 18.71 -18.18
C GLY A 218 3.75 18.51 -17.87
N GLU A 219 3.16 17.31 -18.01
CA GLU A 219 1.76 17.07 -17.59
C GLU A 219 1.61 16.80 -16.08
N TYR A 220 2.72 16.49 -15.42
CA TYR A 220 2.85 16.13 -14.01
C TYR A 220 2.29 17.17 -13.02
N ASP A 221 2.59 18.45 -13.26
CA ASP A 221 2.28 19.56 -12.34
C ASP A 221 0.87 20.12 -12.52
N THR A 222 0.03 19.48 -13.34
CA THR A 222 -1.30 20.01 -13.70
C THR A 222 -2.45 19.31 -12.97
N LEU A 223 -2.21 18.15 -12.36
CA LEU A 223 -3.26 17.37 -11.69
C LEU A 223 -3.58 17.94 -10.28
N PRO A 224 -4.83 18.36 -10.00
CA PRO A 224 -5.21 18.94 -8.71
C PRO A 224 -4.91 18.03 -7.51
N ALA A 225 -5.13 16.71 -7.65
CA ALA A 225 -4.89 15.75 -6.57
C ALA A 225 -3.42 15.66 -6.16
N LYS A 226 -2.49 15.74 -7.12
CA LYS A 226 -1.04 15.76 -6.84
C LYS A 226 -0.66 17.01 -6.06
N LYS A 227 -1.14 18.19 -6.48
CA LYS A 227 -0.88 19.45 -5.75
C LYS A 227 -1.36 19.38 -4.30
N GLU A 228 -2.52 18.77 -4.08
CA GLU A 228 -3.06 18.59 -2.72
C GLU A 228 -2.21 17.59 -1.91
N ILE A 229 -1.81 16.45 -2.50
CA ILE A 229 -0.93 15.47 -1.86
C ILE A 229 0.44 16.09 -1.51
N ASP A 230 1.01 16.89 -2.39
CA ASP A 230 2.27 17.61 -2.16
C ASP A 230 2.12 18.62 -1.03
N CYS A 231 1.05 19.42 -1.05
CA CYS A 231 0.76 20.38 0.02
C CYS A 231 0.64 19.67 1.38
N ILE A 232 -0.06 18.54 1.42
CA ILE A 232 -0.17 17.71 2.63
C ILE A 232 1.20 17.20 3.09
N MET A 233 2.04 16.71 2.17
CA MET A 233 3.36 16.17 2.51
C MET A 233 4.35 17.26 2.94
N ARG A 234 4.34 18.42 2.27
CA ARG A 234 5.14 19.61 2.65
C ARG A 234 4.80 20.05 4.05
N LYS A 235 3.50 20.23 4.32
CA LYS A 235 2.98 20.59 5.63
C LYS A 235 3.45 19.61 6.71
N TYR A 236 3.29 18.31 6.45
CA TYR A 236 3.74 17.28 7.39
C TYR A 236 5.24 17.34 7.67
N ILE A 237 6.08 17.45 6.63
CA ILE A 237 7.55 17.53 6.82
C ILE A 237 7.94 18.78 7.60
N ILE A 238 7.33 19.94 7.31
CA ILE A 238 7.61 21.19 8.02
C ILE A 238 7.20 21.08 9.49
N GLU A 239 5.98 20.63 9.78
CA GLU A 239 5.46 20.50 11.15
C GLU A 239 6.28 19.51 12.00
N HIS A 240 6.90 18.51 11.36
CA HIS A 240 7.68 17.46 12.03
C HIS A 240 9.18 17.54 11.74
N PHE A 241 9.69 18.67 11.20
CA PHE A 241 11.05 18.76 10.64
C PHE A 241 12.14 18.31 11.63
N SER A 242 12.00 18.70 12.90
CA SER A 242 12.99 18.36 13.93
C SER A 242 13.11 16.86 14.18
N ASP A 243 11.99 16.14 14.12
CA ASP A 243 11.93 14.68 14.34
C ASP A 243 12.34 13.90 13.08
N LEU A 244 12.07 14.49 11.91
CA LEU A 244 12.28 13.84 10.62
C LEU A 244 13.68 14.04 10.05
N LEU A 245 14.48 14.94 10.62
CA LEU A 245 15.75 15.38 10.06
C LEU A 245 16.65 14.20 9.60
N THR A 246 16.82 13.18 10.44
CA THR A 246 17.65 12.01 10.13
C THR A 246 17.07 11.09 9.06
N TYR A 247 15.79 11.25 8.73
CA TYR A 247 15.09 10.49 7.68
C TYR A 247 15.03 11.24 6.35
N LEU A 248 15.26 12.56 6.35
CA LEU A 248 15.28 13.40 5.14
C LEU A 248 16.59 13.28 4.35
N TYR A 249 17.62 12.71 4.96
CA TYR A 249 18.92 12.44 4.37
C TYR A 249 19.29 10.97 4.57
N TYR A 250 20.12 10.43 3.69
CA TYR A 250 20.66 9.07 3.83
C TYR A 250 22.18 9.09 3.66
N LYS A 251 22.87 8.23 4.40
CA LYS A 251 24.29 7.94 4.18
C LYS A 251 24.40 6.98 3.00
N ASP A 252 25.28 7.28 2.04
CA ASP A 252 25.44 6.45 0.85
C ASP A 252 26.43 5.31 1.07
N ASP A 253 25.90 4.17 1.55
CA ASP A 253 26.68 2.98 1.89
C ASP A 253 27.42 2.34 0.69
N ARG A 254 27.15 2.77 -0.54
CA ARG A 254 27.92 2.32 -1.72
C ARG A 254 29.40 2.71 -1.61
N TYR A 255 29.68 3.81 -0.92
CA TYR A 255 31.03 4.36 -0.76
C TYR A 255 31.67 4.01 0.60
N ASP A 256 30.90 3.46 1.54
CA ASP A 256 31.39 2.95 2.83
C ASP A 256 32.25 1.68 2.69
N ARG A 257 32.25 1.01 1.52
CA ARG A 257 33.09 -0.18 1.27
C ARG A 257 34.60 0.09 1.24
N TYR A 258 34.99 1.35 1.24
CA TYR A 258 36.38 1.77 1.37
C TYR A 258 36.55 2.35 2.78
N ASP A 259 37.19 1.62 3.69
CA ASP A 259 37.42 2.03 5.10
C ASP A 259 38.12 3.40 5.27
N SER A 260 38.56 4.03 4.17
CA SER A 260 39.20 5.34 4.10
C SER A 260 38.56 6.31 3.08
N GLY A 261 37.38 5.98 2.54
CA GLY A 261 36.67 6.79 1.56
C GLY A 261 35.97 7.99 2.21
N PRO A 262 35.77 9.09 1.48
CA PRO A 262 34.98 10.20 1.99
C PRO A 262 33.52 9.80 2.19
N ILE A 263 32.96 10.13 3.35
CA ILE A 263 31.53 9.92 3.64
C ILE A 263 30.71 10.76 2.67
N ARG A 264 29.65 10.14 2.13
CA ARG A 264 28.71 10.79 1.22
C ARG A 264 27.29 10.71 1.76
N TYR A 265 26.53 11.77 1.54
CA TYR A 265 25.13 11.86 1.91
C TYR A 265 24.29 12.24 0.69
N GLY A 266 23.07 11.71 0.64
CA GLY A 266 22.05 12.13 -0.30
C GLY A 266 20.77 12.56 0.41
N ILE A 267 19.86 13.16 -0.36
CA ILE A 267 18.52 13.56 0.11
C ILE A 267 17.51 12.47 -0.21
N THR A 268 16.69 12.12 0.76
CA THR A 268 15.67 11.09 0.56
C THR A 268 14.48 11.64 -0.22
N PHE A 269 13.80 10.75 -0.93
CA PHE A 269 12.42 11.00 -1.31
C PHE A 269 11.57 11.01 -0.02
N PRO A 270 10.65 11.97 0.20
CA PRO A 270 10.14 12.96 -0.73
C PRO A 270 10.84 14.33 -0.70
N PHE A 271 11.79 14.55 0.20
CA PHE A 271 12.44 15.85 0.40
C PHE A 271 13.05 16.37 -0.92
N ASN A 272 13.64 15.47 -1.69
CA ASN A 272 14.19 15.74 -3.02
C ASN A 272 13.16 16.17 -4.08
N VAL A 273 11.87 15.85 -3.98
CA VAL A 273 10.91 16.18 -5.06
C VAL A 273 10.00 17.35 -4.71
N LEU A 274 9.92 17.71 -3.43
CA LEU A 274 9.03 18.75 -2.98
C LEU A 274 9.66 20.13 -3.18
N TRP A 275 10.92 20.36 -2.83
CA TRP A 275 11.51 21.69 -2.98
C TRP A 275 12.58 21.69 -4.06
N ASP A 276 12.69 22.77 -4.84
CA ASP A 276 13.76 22.89 -5.84
C ASP A 276 15.06 23.32 -5.17
N THR A 277 14.97 24.26 -4.24
CA THR A 277 16.09 24.78 -3.45
C THR A 277 15.81 24.71 -1.96
N TRP A 278 16.87 24.76 -1.15
CA TRP A 278 16.74 24.91 0.30
C TRP A 278 15.99 26.19 0.68
N SER A 279 16.19 27.27 -0.08
CA SER A 279 15.51 28.55 0.16
C SER A 279 14.00 28.44 0.02
N ASP A 280 13.49 27.59 -0.90
CA ASP A 280 12.05 27.36 -1.05
C ASP A 280 11.47 26.70 0.19
N PHE A 281 12.17 25.68 0.72
CA PHE A 281 11.79 25.02 1.96
C PHE A 281 11.76 25.99 3.15
N ILE A 282 12.83 26.80 3.33
CA ILE A 282 12.91 27.77 4.43
C ILE A 282 11.78 28.80 4.33
N THR A 283 11.53 29.33 3.13
CA THR A 283 10.48 30.34 2.91
C THR A 283 9.10 29.76 3.24
N GLU A 284 8.81 28.54 2.78
CA GLU A 284 7.55 27.87 3.08
C GLU A 284 7.38 27.58 4.57
N ALA A 285 8.43 27.08 5.23
CA ALA A 285 8.42 26.81 6.67
C ALA A 285 8.16 28.09 7.49
N GLN A 286 8.80 29.20 7.12
CA GLN A 286 8.57 30.50 7.75
C GLN A 286 7.15 31.02 7.53
N ASN A 287 6.61 30.86 6.32
CA ASN A 287 5.22 31.22 6.01
C ASN A 287 4.20 30.40 6.82
N MET A 288 4.57 29.18 7.21
CA MET A 288 3.79 28.32 8.10
C MET A 288 4.01 28.62 9.60
N GLY A 289 4.88 29.58 9.94
CA GLY A 289 5.18 29.95 11.32
C GLY A 289 6.15 29.01 12.04
N PHE A 290 6.83 28.12 11.31
CA PHE A 290 7.87 27.26 11.89
C PHE A 290 9.11 28.08 12.25
N VAL A 291 9.64 27.88 13.46
CA VAL A 291 10.82 28.59 13.96
C VAL A 291 11.98 27.61 14.10
N PHE A 292 13.02 27.80 13.29
CA PHE A 292 14.25 27.02 13.38
C PHE A 292 15.10 27.48 14.58
N GLN A 293 15.46 26.55 15.45
CA GLN A 293 16.17 26.87 16.70
C GLN A 293 17.70 26.99 16.52
N ASP A 294 18.31 26.23 15.60
CA ASP A 294 19.76 26.22 15.36
C ASP A 294 20.09 26.62 13.92
N THR A 295 20.42 27.90 13.73
CA THR A 295 20.73 28.47 12.42
C THR A 295 22.03 27.93 11.81
N ALA A 296 23.02 27.56 12.64
CA ALA A 296 24.29 27.04 12.13
C ALA A 296 24.09 25.65 11.51
N LYS A 297 23.38 24.78 12.24
CA LYS A 297 22.97 23.46 11.76
C LYS A 297 22.08 23.55 10.51
N LEU A 298 21.17 24.52 10.48
CA LEU A 298 20.29 24.77 9.34
C LEU A 298 21.05 25.14 8.07
N ASN A 299 22.10 25.97 8.19
CA ASN A 299 22.94 26.36 7.06
C ASN A 299 23.77 25.19 6.51
N GLU A 300 24.27 24.33 7.40
CA GLU A 300 25.00 23.11 7.01
C GLU A 300 24.08 22.15 6.22
N LEU A 301 22.88 21.88 6.74
CA LEU A 301 21.88 21.04 6.09
C LEU A 301 21.41 21.62 4.74
N GLY A 302 21.26 22.94 4.65
CA GLY A 302 20.93 23.62 3.41
C GLY A 302 22.03 23.51 2.36
N SER A 303 23.30 23.64 2.78
CA SER A 303 24.43 23.43 1.88
C SER A 303 24.46 22.00 1.34
N LEU A 304 24.23 21.00 2.18
CA LEU A 304 24.10 19.61 1.74
C LEU A 304 22.94 19.44 0.74
N TYR A 305 21.77 20.00 1.06
CA TYR A 305 20.57 19.93 0.22
C TYR A 305 20.84 20.49 -1.20
N ASP A 306 21.31 21.74 -1.28
CA ASP A 306 21.55 22.41 -2.56
C ASP A 306 22.67 21.73 -3.36
N GLN A 307 23.69 21.17 -2.69
CA GLN A 307 24.73 20.37 -3.36
C GLN A 307 24.18 19.06 -3.93
N CYS A 308 23.30 18.38 -3.20
CA CYS A 308 22.63 17.16 -3.71
C CYS A 308 21.73 17.48 -4.90
N LYS A 309 20.99 18.60 -4.84
CA LYS A 309 20.10 19.05 -5.92
C LYS A 309 20.82 19.41 -7.21
N ASN A 310 22.01 20.01 -7.09
CA ASN A 310 22.83 20.41 -8.24
C ASN A 310 23.79 19.29 -8.71
N GLY A 311 23.85 18.16 -8.00
CA GLY A 311 24.85 17.11 -8.16
C GLY A 311 24.31 15.75 -8.59
N VAL A 312 25.08 14.70 -8.30
CA VAL A 312 24.70 13.28 -8.45
C VAL A 312 23.94 12.81 -7.19
N ASP A 313 23.31 11.63 -7.21
CA ASP A 313 22.48 11.04 -6.11
C ASP A 313 22.96 11.29 -4.65
N SER A 314 24.27 11.41 -4.42
CA SER A 314 24.89 11.76 -3.15
C SER A 314 26.15 12.62 -3.36
N VAL A 315 26.53 13.43 -2.36
CA VAL A 315 27.73 14.27 -2.36
C VAL A 315 28.62 14.00 -1.15
N GLN A 316 29.93 14.20 -1.31
CA GLN A 316 30.84 14.17 -0.17
C GLN A 316 30.52 15.32 0.76
N PHE A 317 30.24 15.02 2.02
CA PHE A 317 29.84 16.04 2.99
C PHE A 317 30.27 15.60 4.40
N ASP A 318 30.87 16.51 5.15
CA ASP A 318 31.23 16.30 6.57
C ASP A 318 30.05 16.80 7.42
N LEU A 319 29.16 15.87 7.80
CA LEU A 319 27.85 16.21 8.36
C LEU A 319 27.85 16.11 9.89
N LYS A 320 28.39 17.14 10.54
CA LYS A 320 28.43 17.25 12.01
C LYS A 320 27.02 17.39 12.59
N ALA A 321 26.08 17.88 11.78
CA ALA A 321 24.68 18.04 12.13
C ALA A 321 23.89 16.74 12.38
N LEU A 322 24.27 15.60 11.74
CA LEU A 322 23.55 14.33 11.88
C LEU A 322 24.23 13.33 12.82
N ASP A 323 25.47 13.60 13.23
CA ASP A 323 26.15 12.79 14.24
C ASP A 323 25.44 12.97 15.58
N LYS A 324 24.81 11.88 16.05
CA LYS A 324 24.26 11.79 17.40
C LYS A 324 25.42 11.59 18.38
N GLU A 325 26.02 12.69 18.84
CA GLU A 325 26.63 12.71 20.18
C GLU A 325 25.57 13.07 21.23
#